data_AF-A0AAN6THZ8-F1
#
_entry.id   AF-A0AAN6THZ8-F1
#
_cell.length_a   1.000
_cell.length_b   1.000
_cell.length_c   1.000
_cell.angle_alpha   90.00
_cell.angle_beta   90.00
_cell.angle_gamma   90.00
#
_symmetry.space_group_name_H-M   'P 1'
#
loop_
_entity.id
_entity.type
_entity.pdbx_description
1 polymer ?
#
loop_
_entity_poly.entity_id
_entity_poly.type
_entity_poly.pdbx_seq_one_letter_code
_entity_poly.pdbx_strand_id
1 'polypeptide(L)'
;MFRLSYWVFPVIGGLVWLGMLLGMLLHWIINTGRAIYPSMSANQQIAYISDVGAQELKPLFIAGCTVTTVLLDLSFGADRWLRHRGRLAPNTTRAEKVLSGLTMLFAVVGTVGLILLSVFDTLRYPRQHDIFLLLFIAGYVLSAIFICWEYQRLRTRYRDQRILGLSFYMKLFFVIIEILLAIAFVATTFTRNYNPGAILEWVIAFIFSAYVFSFYVDLYPAAATKPQLQVSGGGKGGGMKARLMTERDPGPRVRQQHDYRHGNGFNAASELEDGSSFGTSATATHPMASFEAPRAAGQDWRPDSRGRPMASNF
;
A
#
# COMPACT_ATOMS: atom_id res chain seq x y z
N MET A 1 13.42 -25.24 -14.75
CA MET A 1 12.21 -24.87 -13.98
C MET A 1 12.17 -23.36 -13.83
N PHE A 2 11.31 -22.66 -14.57
CA PHE A 2 11.11 -21.22 -14.40
C PHE A 2 10.49 -20.98 -13.01
N ARG A 3 11.27 -20.46 -12.06
CA ARG A 3 10.72 -19.98 -10.80
C ARG A 3 10.06 -18.63 -11.10
N LEU A 4 8.77 -18.67 -11.44
CA LEU A 4 7.98 -17.46 -11.65
C LEU A 4 8.02 -16.63 -10.37
N SER A 5 8.67 -15.47 -10.45
CA SER A 5 8.87 -14.59 -9.31
C SER A 5 7.69 -13.63 -9.19
N TYR A 6 7.28 -13.32 -7.97
CA TYR A 6 6.07 -12.54 -7.68
C TYR A 6 6.05 -11.15 -8.33
N TRP A 7 7.21 -10.56 -8.59
CA TRP A 7 7.34 -9.26 -9.26
C TRP A 7 6.92 -9.27 -10.74
N VAL A 8 6.74 -10.44 -11.34
CA VAL A 8 6.36 -10.59 -12.76
C VAL A 8 4.90 -10.18 -12.98
N PHE A 9 4.02 -10.39 -12.00
CA PHE A 9 2.58 -10.07 -12.14
C PHE A 9 2.31 -8.61 -12.52
N PRO A 10 2.79 -7.60 -11.76
CA PRO A 10 2.52 -6.21 -12.13
C PRO A 10 3.22 -5.78 -13.41
N VAL A 11 4.37 -6.38 -13.74
CA VAL A 11 5.09 -6.07 -14.98
C VAL A 11 4.32 -6.57 -16.20
N ILE A 12 3.88 -7.83 -16.21
CA ILE A 12 3.07 -8.36 -17.32
C ILE A 12 1.74 -7.62 -17.39
N GLY A 13 1.06 -7.39 -16.25
CA GLY A 13 -0.22 -6.68 -16.21
C GLY A 13 -0.12 -5.27 -16.78
N GLY A 14 0.91 -4.53 -16.40
CA GLY A 14 1.19 -3.19 -16.92
C GLY A 14 1.57 -3.18 -18.40
N LEU A 15 2.35 -4.16 -18.88
CA LEU A 15 2.71 -4.27 -20.29
C LEU A 15 1.49 -4.60 -21.17
N VAL A 16 0.62 -5.50 -20.71
CA VAL A 16 -0.62 -5.84 -21.41
C VAL A 16 -1.54 -4.62 -21.49
N TRP A 17 -1.69 -3.90 -20.39
CA TRP A 17 -2.49 -2.68 -20.33
C TRP A 17 -1.96 -1.60 -21.27
N LEU A 18 -0.68 -1.25 -21.13
CA LEU A 18 -0.03 -0.24 -21.95
C LEU A 18 -0.03 -0.62 -23.43
N GLY A 19 0.24 -1.89 -23.75
CA GLY A 19 0.22 -2.40 -25.11
C GLY A 19 -1.17 -2.34 -25.73
N MET A 20 -2.21 -2.67 -24.98
CA MET A 20 -3.61 -2.55 -25.41
C MET A 20 -4.00 -1.08 -25.65
N LEU A 21 -3.64 -0.16 -24.75
CA LEU A 21 -3.88 1.28 -24.92
C LEU A 21 -3.16 1.83 -26.16
N LEU A 22 -1.86 1.55 -26.30
CA LEU A 22 -1.09 1.98 -27.47
C LEU A 22 -1.64 1.37 -28.76
N GLY A 23 -2.02 0.10 -28.74
CA GLY A 23 -2.64 -0.58 -29.87
C GLY A 23 -3.94 0.11 -30.32
N MET A 24 -4.83 0.42 -29.38
CA MET A 24 -6.08 1.13 -29.69
C MET A 24 -5.82 2.57 -30.16
N LEU A 25 -4.92 3.31 -29.50
CA LEU A 25 -4.59 4.68 -29.88
C LEU A 25 -3.99 4.75 -31.29
N LEU A 26 -3.01 3.88 -31.57
CA LEU A 26 -2.35 3.82 -32.87
C LEU A 26 -3.32 3.36 -33.97
N HIS A 27 -4.17 2.38 -33.68
CA HIS A 27 -5.20 1.96 -34.64
C HIS A 27 -6.15 3.10 -34.97
N TRP A 28 -6.63 3.85 -33.97
CA TRP A 28 -7.49 5.00 -34.21
C TRP A 28 -6.79 6.09 -35.05
N ILE A 29 -5.53 6.42 -34.73
CA ILE A 29 -4.79 7.47 -35.44
C ILE A 29 -4.39 7.04 -36.86
N ILE A 30 -3.83 5.84 -37.03
CA ILE A 30 -3.15 5.40 -38.25
C ILE A 30 -4.12 4.67 -39.18
N ASN A 31 -4.86 3.69 -38.66
CA ASN A 31 -5.70 2.82 -39.49
C ASN A 31 -7.05 3.48 -39.82
N THR A 32 -7.65 4.16 -38.85
CA THR A 32 -8.95 4.83 -39.07
C THR A 32 -8.84 6.30 -39.42
N GLY A 33 -7.65 6.90 -39.32
CA GLY A 33 -7.43 8.30 -39.64
C GLY A 33 -8.18 9.28 -38.71
N ARG A 34 -8.36 8.92 -37.43
CA ARG A 34 -9.20 9.64 -36.45
C ARG A 34 -10.68 9.71 -36.85
N ALA A 35 -11.22 8.59 -37.32
CA ALA A 35 -12.64 8.50 -37.65
C ALA A 35 -13.52 8.87 -36.45
N ILE A 36 -14.66 9.52 -36.74
CA ILE A 36 -15.71 9.79 -35.76
C ILE A 36 -16.61 8.55 -35.70
N TYR A 37 -16.67 7.91 -34.54
CA TYR A 37 -17.44 6.69 -34.34
C TYR A 37 -18.92 6.98 -34.01
N PRO A 38 -19.83 6.03 -34.26
CA PRO A 38 -21.24 6.19 -33.89
C PRO A 38 -21.50 6.30 -32.38
N SER A 39 -20.56 5.86 -31.54
CA SER A 39 -20.62 6.02 -30.09
C SER A 39 -20.22 7.43 -29.62
N MET A 40 -19.60 8.23 -30.50
CA MET A 40 -19.16 9.59 -30.18
C MET A 40 -20.32 10.59 -30.25
N SER A 41 -20.28 11.59 -29.39
CA SER A 41 -21.24 12.71 -29.43
C SER A 41 -21.00 13.62 -30.65
N ALA A 42 -22.04 14.31 -31.12
CA ALA A 42 -21.99 15.12 -32.35
C ALA A 42 -20.91 16.23 -32.35
N ASN A 43 -20.50 16.72 -31.17
CA ASN A 43 -19.47 17.75 -30.97
C ASN A 43 -18.11 17.17 -30.51
N GLN A 44 -17.96 15.85 -30.52
CA GLN A 44 -16.74 15.15 -30.12
C GLN A 44 -15.86 14.89 -31.34
N GLN A 45 -14.58 15.22 -31.22
CA GLN A 45 -13.54 15.05 -32.24
C GLN A 45 -12.45 14.06 -31.81
N ILE A 46 -12.29 13.86 -30.50
CA ILE A 46 -11.32 12.92 -29.93
C ILE A 46 -12.10 11.73 -29.38
N ALA A 47 -11.80 10.53 -29.87
CA ALA A 47 -12.43 9.30 -29.39
C ALA A 47 -11.97 8.99 -27.96
N TYR A 48 -12.92 8.66 -27.08
CA TYR A 48 -12.61 8.02 -25.81
C TYR A 48 -11.98 6.64 -26.07
N ILE A 49 -11.24 6.11 -25.09
CA ILE A 49 -10.74 4.72 -25.11
C ILE A 49 -11.91 3.77 -25.33
N SER A 50 -13.01 4.01 -24.62
CA SER A 50 -14.24 3.23 -24.72
C SER A 50 -14.91 3.30 -26.10
N ASP A 51 -14.79 4.43 -26.82
CA ASP A 51 -15.28 4.54 -28.21
C ASP A 51 -14.51 3.63 -29.16
N VAL A 52 -13.18 3.62 -29.06
CA VAL A 52 -12.32 2.73 -29.86
C VAL A 52 -12.56 1.27 -29.47
N GLY A 53 -12.67 1.01 -28.16
CA GLY A 53 -12.96 -0.29 -27.58
C GLY A 53 -14.36 -0.83 -27.89
N ALA A 54 -15.28 -0.01 -28.39
CA ALA A 54 -16.60 -0.44 -28.84
C ALA A 54 -16.60 -0.99 -30.28
N GLN A 55 -15.53 -0.80 -31.05
CA GLN A 55 -15.46 -1.17 -32.46
C GLN A 55 -14.80 -2.54 -32.67
N GLU A 56 -14.05 -2.71 -33.76
CA GLU A 56 -13.35 -3.93 -34.13
C GLU A 56 -12.35 -4.41 -33.06
N LEU A 57 -11.80 -3.49 -32.26
CA LEU A 57 -10.85 -3.77 -31.18
C LEU A 57 -11.51 -4.17 -29.85
N LYS A 58 -12.83 -4.37 -29.81
CA LYS A 58 -13.53 -4.84 -28.60
C LYS A 58 -12.94 -6.12 -27.99
N PRO A 59 -12.58 -7.17 -28.77
CA PRO A 59 -11.94 -8.35 -28.20
C PRO A 59 -10.59 -8.06 -27.54
N LEU A 60 -9.80 -7.15 -28.14
CA LEU A 60 -8.52 -6.70 -27.57
C LEU A 60 -8.75 -5.95 -26.25
N PHE A 61 -9.76 -5.07 -26.20
CA PHE A 61 -10.09 -4.31 -25.01
C PHE A 61 -10.52 -5.23 -23.86
N ILE A 62 -11.43 -6.19 -24.11
CA ILE A 62 -11.89 -7.16 -23.11
C ILE A 62 -10.73 -8.02 -22.60
N ALA A 63 -9.91 -8.57 -23.51
CA ALA A 63 -8.78 -9.41 -23.13
C ALA A 63 -7.74 -8.63 -22.33
N GLY A 64 -7.40 -7.40 -22.77
CA GLY A 64 -6.47 -6.52 -22.09
C GLY A 64 -6.93 -6.15 -20.68
N CYS A 65 -8.18 -5.67 -20.54
CA CYS A 65 -8.79 -5.37 -19.25
C CYS A 65 -8.77 -6.58 -18.31
N THR A 66 -9.18 -7.76 -18.80
CA THR A 66 -9.25 -8.98 -17.98
C THR A 66 -7.87 -9.42 -17.51
N VAL A 67 -6.88 -9.50 -18.40
CA VAL A 67 -5.54 -9.97 -18.05
C VAL A 67 -4.85 -8.99 -17.11
N THR A 68 -4.93 -7.69 -17.38
CA THR A 68 -4.32 -6.65 -16.52
C THR A 68 -4.88 -6.68 -15.12
N THR A 69 -6.20 -6.68 -14.96
CA THR A 69 -6.86 -6.58 -13.65
C THR A 69 -6.67 -7.82 -12.81
N VAL A 70 -6.73 -9.01 -13.40
CA VAL A 70 -6.41 -10.27 -12.70
C VAL A 70 -4.95 -10.27 -12.24
N LEU A 71 -4.00 -9.83 -13.07
CA LEU A 71 -2.59 -9.75 -12.67
C LEU A 71 -2.35 -8.68 -11.60
N LEU A 72 -3.09 -7.58 -11.62
CA LEU A 72 -3.07 -6.56 -10.57
C LEU A 72 -3.59 -7.12 -9.24
N ASP A 73 -4.72 -7.84 -9.25
CA ASP A 73 -5.28 -8.49 -8.05
C ASP A 73 -4.32 -9.55 -7.49
N LEU A 74 -3.67 -10.32 -8.37
CA LEU A 74 -2.61 -11.25 -7.97
C LEU A 74 -1.40 -10.52 -7.35
N SER A 75 -1.10 -9.30 -7.79
CA SER A 75 -0.03 -8.48 -7.20
C SER A 75 -0.38 -8.05 -5.78
N PHE A 76 -1.64 -7.64 -5.53
CA PHE A 76 -2.14 -7.37 -4.18
C PHE A 76 -2.12 -8.62 -3.29
N GLY A 77 -2.57 -9.76 -3.83
CA GLY A 77 -2.52 -11.04 -3.13
C GLY A 77 -1.10 -11.47 -2.78
N ALA A 78 -0.15 -11.28 -3.71
CA ALA A 78 1.25 -11.60 -3.51
C ALA A 78 1.88 -10.73 -2.41
N ASP A 79 1.63 -9.41 -2.43
CA ASP A 79 2.09 -8.49 -1.38
C ASP A 79 1.58 -8.95 0.00
N ARG A 80 0.28 -9.22 0.11
CA ARG A 80 -0.34 -9.69 1.36
C ARG A 80 0.20 -11.04 1.83
N TRP A 81 0.43 -11.98 0.92
CA TRP A 81 0.96 -13.29 1.25
C TRP A 81 2.43 -13.21 1.70
N LEU A 82 3.24 -12.39 1.05
CA LEU A 82 4.65 -12.18 1.41
C LEU A 82 4.79 -11.49 2.78
N ARG A 83 3.90 -10.54 3.12
CA ARG A 83 3.79 -9.97 4.47
C ARG A 83 3.41 -10.99 5.53
N HIS A 84 2.50 -11.91 5.19
CA HIS A 84 2.09 -12.99 6.11
C HIS A 84 3.21 -14.01 6.36
N ARG A 85 4.02 -14.31 5.34
CA ARG A 85 5.17 -15.23 5.42
C ARG A 85 6.40 -14.61 6.08
N GLY A 86 6.34 -13.33 6.47
CA GLY A 86 7.48 -12.61 7.07
C GLY A 86 8.61 -12.28 6.09
N ARG A 87 8.37 -12.38 4.77
CA ARG A 87 9.34 -11.97 3.73
C ARG A 87 9.29 -10.46 3.45
N LEU A 88 8.19 -9.82 3.83
CA LEU A 88 7.99 -8.37 3.87
C LEU A 88 7.61 -7.96 5.30
N ALA A 89 7.71 -6.66 5.63
CA ALA A 89 7.38 -6.13 6.95
C ALA A 89 5.96 -6.59 7.38
N PRO A 90 5.84 -7.35 8.47
CA PRO A 90 4.59 -8.03 8.81
C PRO A 90 3.53 -7.06 9.33
N ASN A 91 2.27 -7.34 8.98
CA ASN A 91 1.11 -6.64 9.53
C ASN A 91 0.84 -7.15 10.94
N THR A 92 1.23 -6.36 11.94
CA THR A 92 1.21 -6.75 13.35
C THR A 92 -0.09 -6.34 14.04
N THR A 93 -0.80 -5.35 13.49
CA THR A 93 -2.00 -4.79 14.12
C THR A 93 -3.29 -5.25 13.42
N ARG A 94 -4.41 -5.30 14.17
CA ARG A 94 -5.72 -5.67 13.61
C ARG A 94 -6.15 -4.73 12.48
N ALA A 95 -5.90 -3.43 12.62
CA ALA A 95 -6.26 -2.45 11.60
C ALA A 95 -5.43 -2.58 10.30
N GLU A 96 -4.15 -3.00 10.33
CA GLU A 96 -3.41 -3.29 9.09
C GLU A 96 -4.00 -4.50 8.35
N LYS A 97 -4.47 -5.51 9.10
CA LYS A 97 -5.14 -6.69 8.50
C LYS A 97 -6.48 -6.32 7.87
N VAL A 98 -7.25 -5.44 8.51
CA VAL A 98 -8.52 -4.93 7.97
C VAL A 98 -8.28 -4.08 6.73
N LEU A 99 -7.34 -3.12 6.78
CA LEU A 99 -6.99 -2.27 5.63
C LEU A 99 -6.57 -3.12 4.43
N SER A 100 -5.70 -4.11 4.63
CA SER A 100 -5.30 -5.02 3.56
C SER A 100 -6.48 -5.83 2.99
N GLY A 101 -7.40 -6.27 3.85
CA GLY A 101 -8.63 -6.95 3.42
C GLY A 101 -9.54 -6.04 2.59
N LEU A 102 -9.69 -4.77 3.00
CA LEU A 102 -10.47 -3.77 2.27
C LEU A 102 -9.82 -3.44 0.92
N THR A 103 -8.50 -3.25 0.87
CA THR A 103 -7.75 -3.06 -0.38
C THR A 103 -8.09 -4.15 -1.39
N MET A 104 -8.04 -5.42 -0.98
CA MET A 104 -8.29 -6.56 -1.87
C MET A 104 -9.77 -6.66 -2.28
N LEU A 105 -10.70 -6.39 -1.36
CA LEU A 105 -12.13 -6.35 -1.66
C LEU A 105 -12.45 -5.29 -2.73
N PHE A 106 -11.99 -4.05 -2.52
CA PHE A 106 -12.24 -2.95 -3.45
C PHE A 106 -11.49 -3.11 -4.77
N ALA A 107 -10.31 -3.74 -4.76
CA ALA A 107 -9.61 -4.12 -5.98
C ALA A 107 -10.45 -5.09 -6.84
N VAL A 108 -11.01 -6.14 -6.23
CA VAL A 108 -11.90 -7.09 -6.92
C VAL A 108 -13.15 -6.38 -7.46
N VAL A 109 -13.74 -5.45 -6.69
CA VAL A 109 -14.86 -4.61 -7.18
C VAL A 109 -14.44 -3.80 -8.40
N GLY A 110 -13.25 -3.19 -8.37
CA GLY A 110 -12.67 -2.46 -9.50
C GLY A 110 -12.43 -3.37 -10.73
N THR A 111 -11.90 -4.57 -10.51
CA THR A 111 -11.70 -5.61 -11.54
C THR A 111 -13.01 -6.00 -12.21
N VAL A 112 -14.05 -6.29 -11.41
CA VAL A 112 -15.39 -6.59 -11.94
C VAL A 112 -15.94 -5.41 -12.73
N GLY A 113 -15.80 -4.18 -12.24
CA GLY A 113 -16.19 -2.97 -12.96
C GLY A 113 -15.48 -2.85 -14.32
N LEU A 114 -14.17 -3.04 -14.37
CA LEU A 114 -13.37 -2.88 -15.60
C LEU A 114 -13.65 -3.98 -16.64
N ILE A 115 -13.86 -5.22 -16.19
CA ILE A 115 -14.24 -6.31 -17.10
C ILE A 115 -15.65 -6.04 -17.65
N LEU A 116 -16.61 -5.71 -16.79
CA LEU A 116 -17.98 -5.47 -17.23
C LEU A 116 -18.08 -4.25 -18.16
N LEU A 117 -17.39 -3.14 -17.90
CA LEU A 117 -17.41 -1.98 -18.81
C LEU A 117 -16.78 -2.29 -20.17
N SER A 118 -15.82 -3.23 -20.23
CA SER A 118 -15.23 -3.66 -21.52
C SER A 118 -16.20 -4.52 -22.35
N VAL A 119 -17.11 -5.24 -21.69
CA VAL A 119 -18.13 -6.08 -22.35
C VAL A 119 -19.36 -5.23 -22.73
N PHE A 120 -19.84 -4.40 -21.82
CA PHE A 120 -20.94 -3.47 -22.02
C PHE A 120 -20.38 -2.14 -22.56
N ASP A 121 -20.23 -2.09 -23.88
CA ASP A 121 -19.63 -0.95 -24.57
C ASP A 121 -20.56 0.27 -24.70
N THR A 122 -19.97 1.41 -25.09
CA THR A 122 -20.65 2.70 -25.28
C THR A 122 -21.61 2.72 -26.46
N LEU A 123 -21.48 1.80 -27.42
CA LEU A 123 -22.31 1.78 -28.63
C LEU A 123 -23.65 1.08 -28.39
N ARG A 124 -23.67 -0.05 -27.66
CA ARG A 124 -24.89 -0.85 -27.44
C ARG A 124 -25.48 -0.67 -26.04
N TYR A 125 -24.65 -0.39 -25.03
CA TYR A 125 -25.07 -0.37 -23.62
C TYR A 125 -24.50 0.84 -22.85
N PRO A 126 -24.71 2.10 -23.31
CA PRO A 126 -24.06 3.28 -22.73
C PRO A 126 -24.37 3.51 -21.26
N ARG A 127 -25.63 3.30 -20.81
CA ARG A 127 -25.98 3.47 -19.39
C ARG A 127 -25.28 2.47 -18.49
N GLN A 128 -25.18 1.21 -18.93
CA GLN A 128 -24.48 0.16 -18.20
C GLN A 128 -22.98 0.44 -18.17
N HIS A 129 -22.42 0.88 -19.30
CA HIS A 129 -21.02 1.29 -19.40
C HIS A 129 -20.67 2.35 -18.35
N ASP A 130 -21.47 3.42 -18.24
CA ASP A 130 -21.22 4.51 -17.28
C ASP A 130 -21.27 4.04 -15.82
N ILE A 131 -22.21 3.14 -15.50
CA ILE A 131 -22.31 2.56 -14.15
C ILE A 131 -21.07 1.72 -13.83
N PHE A 132 -20.61 0.90 -14.77
CA PHE A 132 -19.43 0.06 -14.57
C PHE A 132 -18.13 0.88 -14.59
N LEU A 133 -18.08 1.98 -15.33
CA LEU A 133 -17.00 2.97 -15.27
C LEU A 133 -16.91 3.59 -13.88
N LEU A 134 -18.03 4.01 -13.29
CA LEU A 134 -18.06 4.51 -11.91
C LEU A 134 -17.61 3.43 -10.92
N LEU A 135 -18.10 2.19 -11.08
CA LEU A 135 -17.72 1.06 -10.23
C LEU A 135 -16.22 0.77 -10.28
N PHE A 136 -15.64 0.79 -11.48
CA PHE A 136 -14.21 0.65 -11.74
C PHE A 136 -13.39 1.74 -11.02
N ILE A 137 -13.71 3.01 -11.28
CA ILE A 137 -12.99 4.16 -10.70
C ILE A 137 -13.10 4.12 -9.18
N ALA A 138 -14.31 3.99 -8.63
CA ALA A 138 -14.53 3.97 -7.19
C ALA A 138 -13.82 2.77 -6.53
N GLY A 139 -13.88 1.59 -7.14
CA GLY A 139 -13.21 0.39 -6.65
C GLY A 139 -11.70 0.57 -6.52
N TYR A 140 -11.01 0.96 -7.60
CA TYR A 140 -9.56 1.12 -7.55
C TYR A 140 -9.11 2.33 -6.73
N VAL A 141 -9.83 3.45 -6.75
CA VAL A 141 -9.48 4.60 -5.91
C VAL A 141 -9.61 4.26 -4.42
N LEU A 142 -10.69 3.59 -4.00
CA LEU A 142 -10.85 3.15 -2.61
C LEU A 142 -9.78 2.13 -2.22
N SER A 143 -9.48 1.16 -3.10
CA SER A 143 -8.37 0.22 -2.90
C SER A 143 -7.03 0.93 -2.73
N ALA A 144 -6.75 1.92 -3.57
CA ALA A 144 -5.54 2.74 -3.54
C ALA A 144 -5.42 3.57 -2.24
N ILE A 145 -6.53 4.12 -1.73
CA ILE A 145 -6.55 4.82 -0.45
C ILE A 145 -6.21 3.87 0.70
N PHE A 146 -6.81 2.67 0.73
CA PHE A 146 -6.55 1.70 1.81
C PHE A 146 -5.13 1.16 1.79
N ILE A 147 -4.55 0.88 0.62
CA ILE A 147 -3.15 0.45 0.53
C ILE A 147 -2.20 1.59 0.93
N CYS A 148 -2.45 2.83 0.52
CA CYS A 148 -1.63 3.96 0.97
C CYS A 148 -1.71 4.16 2.49
N TRP A 149 -2.88 4.00 3.09
CA TRP A 149 -3.05 4.09 4.53
C TRP A 149 -2.31 2.96 5.26
N GLU A 150 -2.38 1.73 4.75
CA GLU A 150 -1.62 0.59 5.27
C GLU A 150 -0.11 0.89 5.26
N TYR A 151 0.42 1.38 4.14
CA TYR A 151 1.85 1.70 4.00
C TYR A 151 2.29 2.87 4.88
N GLN A 152 1.47 3.91 5.02
CA GLN A 152 1.76 5.02 5.92
C GLN A 152 1.92 4.53 7.37
N ARG A 153 1.03 3.64 7.80
CA ARG A 153 1.08 3.07 9.15
C ARG A 153 2.29 2.18 9.36
N LEU A 154 2.63 1.37 8.37
CA LEU A 154 3.80 0.50 8.40
C LEU A 154 5.11 1.30 8.40
N ARG A 155 5.17 2.39 7.63
CA ARG A 155 6.33 3.30 7.58
C ARG A 155 6.64 3.92 8.94
N THR A 156 5.62 4.29 9.72
CA THR A 156 5.82 4.84 11.07
C THR A 156 6.53 3.85 11.99
N ARG A 157 6.36 2.54 11.76
CA ARG A 157 6.95 1.46 12.58
C ARG A 157 8.32 1.00 12.08
N TYR A 158 8.56 1.00 10.77
CA TYR A 158 9.79 0.51 10.14
C TYR A 158 10.54 1.64 9.40
N ARG A 159 10.85 2.73 10.12
CA ARG A 159 11.51 3.92 9.55
C ARG A 159 12.88 3.66 8.90
N ASP A 160 13.57 2.59 9.30
CA ASP A 160 14.93 2.32 8.84
C ASP A 160 15.02 1.75 7.41
N GLN A 161 13.91 1.30 6.82
CA GLN A 161 13.92 0.75 5.46
C GLN A 161 13.54 1.80 4.41
N ARG A 162 14.56 2.41 3.79
CA ARG A 162 14.40 3.42 2.72
C ARG A 162 13.58 2.93 1.52
N ILE A 163 13.65 1.65 1.20
CA ILE A 163 12.92 1.04 0.06
C ILE A 163 11.39 1.10 0.30
N LEU A 164 10.92 0.83 1.51
CA LEU A 164 9.49 0.93 1.86
C LEU A 164 8.99 2.38 1.76
N GLY A 165 9.84 3.35 2.12
CA GLY A 165 9.54 4.77 1.99
C GLY A 165 9.40 5.20 0.53
N LEU A 166 10.34 4.80 -0.33
CA LEU A 166 10.30 5.13 -1.76
C LEU A 166 9.05 4.58 -2.44
N SER A 167 8.73 3.30 -2.20
CA SER A 167 7.50 2.67 -2.69
C SER A 167 6.23 3.41 -2.29
N PHE A 168 6.16 3.86 -1.03
CA PHE A 168 5.04 4.63 -0.51
C PHE A 168 4.88 5.97 -1.22
N TYR A 169 5.95 6.76 -1.34
CA TYR A 169 5.87 8.08 -1.98
C TYR A 169 5.56 7.99 -3.47
N MET A 170 6.11 6.99 -4.18
CA MET A 170 5.76 6.76 -5.59
C MET A 170 4.28 6.42 -5.75
N LYS A 171 3.74 5.52 -4.93
CA LYS A 171 2.30 5.18 -4.99
C LYS A 171 1.43 6.36 -4.62
N LEU A 172 1.75 7.06 -3.54
CA LEU A 172 1.00 8.22 -3.09
C LEU A 172 0.96 9.31 -4.19
N PHE A 173 2.07 9.53 -4.89
CA PHE A 173 2.12 10.45 -6.02
C PHE A 173 1.13 10.05 -7.12
N PHE A 174 1.18 8.78 -7.57
CA PHE A 174 0.26 8.27 -8.61
C PHE A 174 -1.20 8.35 -8.17
N VAL A 175 -1.52 7.96 -6.93
CA VAL A 175 -2.90 7.99 -6.43
C VAL A 175 -3.44 9.42 -6.34
N ILE A 176 -2.63 10.39 -5.89
CA ILE A 176 -3.06 11.79 -5.83
C ILE A 176 -3.31 12.33 -7.24
N ILE A 177 -2.38 12.12 -8.17
CA ILE A 177 -2.54 12.63 -9.55
C ILE A 177 -3.75 11.97 -10.23
N GLU A 178 -3.97 10.67 -10.03
CA GLU A 178 -5.13 9.95 -10.58
C GLU A 178 -6.45 10.47 -10.01
N ILE A 179 -6.53 10.72 -8.69
CA ILE A 179 -7.75 11.28 -8.08
C ILE A 179 -8.04 12.67 -8.65
N LEU A 180 -7.04 13.54 -8.78
CA LEU A 180 -7.21 14.88 -9.34
C LEU A 180 -7.68 14.83 -10.80
N LEU A 181 -7.07 13.96 -11.61
CA LEU A 181 -7.46 13.77 -12.99
C LEU A 181 -8.86 13.14 -13.12
N ALA A 182 -9.20 12.17 -12.26
CA ALA A 182 -10.53 11.56 -12.23
C ALA A 182 -11.62 12.59 -11.89
N ILE A 183 -11.36 13.50 -10.94
CA ILE A 183 -12.28 14.61 -10.64
C ILE A 183 -12.45 15.51 -11.87
N ALA A 184 -11.36 15.86 -12.56
CA ALA A 184 -11.41 16.65 -13.78
C ALA A 184 -12.18 15.93 -14.92
N PHE A 185 -11.98 14.62 -15.06
CA PHE A 185 -12.69 13.78 -16.03
C PHE A 185 -14.21 13.74 -15.75
N VAL A 186 -14.58 13.55 -14.49
CA VAL A 186 -15.98 13.56 -14.07
C VAL A 186 -16.60 14.95 -14.31
N ALA A 187 -15.88 16.03 -13.97
CA ALA A 187 -16.35 17.40 -14.19
C ALA A 187 -16.54 17.74 -15.68
N THR A 188 -15.61 17.33 -16.54
CA THR A 188 -15.73 17.51 -18.01
C THR A 188 -16.89 16.72 -18.59
N THR A 189 -17.15 15.52 -18.05
CA THR A 189 -18.31 14.70 -18.42
C THR A 189 -19.63 15.38 -18.06
N PHE A 190 -19.77 15.91 -16.83
CA PHE A 190 -20.99 16.62 -16.41
C PHE A 190 -21.22 17.94 -17.18
N THR A 191 -20.14 18.60 -17.58
CA THR A 191 -20.21 19.84 -18.37
C THR A 191 -20.33 19.59 -19.88
N ARG A 192 -20.40 18.32 -20.33
CA ARG A 192 -20.48 17.90 -21.74
C ARG A 192 -19.31 18.39 -22.61
N ASN A 193 -18.15 18.56 -21.99
CA ASN A 193 -16.89 18.91 -22.64
C ASN A 193 -16.16 17.63 -23.06
N TYR A 194 -16.64 16.98 -24.12
CA TYR A 194 -16.19 15.63 -24.49
C TYR A 194 -14.73 15.55 -24.96
N ASN A 195 -14.23 16.54 -25.70
CA ASN A 195 -12.82 16.50 -26.17
C ASN A 195 -11.81 16.57 -25.01
N PRO A 196 -11.92 17.53 -24.06
CA PRO A 196 -11.12 17.49 -22.84
C PRO A 196 -11.31 16.19 -22.04
N GLY A 197 -12.55 15.70 -21.94
CA GLY A 197 -12.85 14.44 -21.26
C GLY A 197 -12.11 13.24 -21.87
N ALA A 198 -12.10 13.13 -23.20
CA ALA A 198 -11.41 12.06 -23.90
C ALA A 198 -9.90 12.13 -23.68
N ILE A 199 -9.31 13.33 -23.75
CA ILE A 199 -7.88 13.53 -23.43
C ILE A 199 -7.58 13.07 -21.99
N LEU A 200 -8.41 13.46 -21.03
CA LEU A 200 -8.24 13.07 -19.63
C LEU A 200 -8.33 11.56 -19.44
N GLU A 201 -9.26 10.88 -20.12
CA GLU A 201 -9.38 9.41 -20.04
C GLU A 201 -8.09 8.72 -20.51
N TRP A 202 -7.56 9.12 -21.67
CA TRP A 202 -6.29 8.60 -22.19
C TRP A 202 -5.13 8.85 -21.20
N VAL A 203 -5.03 10.08 -20.68
CA VAL A 203 -3.97 10.44 -19.72
C VAL A 203 -4.09 9.62 -18.43
N ILE A 204 -5.30 9.48 -17.87
CA ILE A 204 -5.57 8.65 -16.69
C ILE A 204 -5.15 7.21 -16.96
N ALA A 205 -5.53 6.64 -18.10
CA ALA A 205 -5.20 5.25 -18.43
C ALA A 205 -3.70 5.01 -18.60
N PHE A 206 -2.95 5.96 -19.17
CA PHE A 206 -1.49 5.87 -19.25
C PHE A 206 -0.83 6.01 -17.87
N ILE A 207 -1.31 6.92 -17.02
CA ILE A 207 -0.82 7.06 -15.64
C ILE A 207 -1.12 5.80 -14.83
N PHE A 208 -2.30 5.20 -15.00
CA PHE A 208 -2.65 3.93 -14.37
C PHE A 208 -1.67 2.82 -14.75
N SER A 209 -1.12 2.82 -15.99
CA SER A 209 -0.04 1.92 -16.38
C SER A 209 1.18 2.07 -15.46
N ALA A 210 1.62 3.31 -15.22
CA ALA A 210 2.74 3.62 -14.34
C ALA A 210 2.44 3.27 -12.87
N TYR A 211 1.20 3.47 -12.42
CA TYR A 211 0.73 3.01 -11.11
C TYR A 211 0.85 1.48 -10.97
N VAL A 212 0.38 0.71 -11.96
CA VAL A 212 0.52 -0.76 -11.96
C VAL A 212 1.99 -1.18 -11.93
N PHE A 213 2.86 -0.56 -12.74
CA PHE A 213 4.29 -0.85 -12.69
C PHE A 213 4.94 -0.53 -11.34
N SER A 214 4.41 0.44 -10.58
CA SER A 214 4.95 0.79 -9.26
C SER A 214 4.90 -0.36 -8.23
N PHE A 215 4.07 -1.38 -8.45
CA PHE A 215 4.01 -2.59 -7.61
C PHE A 215 5.23 -3.50 -7.76
N TYR A 216 5.97 -3.39 -8.87
CA TYR A 216 7.24 -4.08 -9.04
C TYR A 216 8.20 -3.76 -7.88
N VAL A 217 8.25 -2.50 -7.43
CA VAL A 217 9.16 -2.04 -6.38
C VAL A 217 8.85 -2.70 -5.02
N ASP A 218 7.59 -3.10 -4.79
CA ASP A 218 7.19 -3.78 -3.55
C ASP A 218 7.53 -5.27 -3.56
N LEU A 219 7.41 -5.91 -4.73
CA LEU A 219 7.60 -7.34 -4.89
C LEU A 219 9.06 -7.71 -5.21
N TYR A 220 9.87 -6.76 -5.70
CA TYR A 220 11.27 -6.97 -6.04
C TYR A 220 12.14 -7.36 -4.83
N PRO A 221 12.11 -6.65 -3.68
CA PRO A 221 12.91 -7.00 -2.50
C PRO A 221 12.61 -8.40 -1.97
N ALA A 222 11.35 -8.84 -2.07
CA ALA A 222 10.96 -10.18 -1.65
C ALA A 222 11.63 -11.27 -2.48
N ALA A 223 11.88 -11.04 -3.78
CA ALA A 223 12.60 -11.97 -4.65
C ALA A 223 14.13 -11.95 -4.42
N ALA A 224 14.68 -10.79 -4.05
CA ALA A 224 16.11 -10.63 -3.77
C ALA A 224 16.53 -11.21 -2.39
N THR A 225 15.59 -11.29 -1.44
CA THR A 225 15.88 -11.81 -0.10
C THR A 225 15.84 -13.35 -0.12
N LYS A 226 17.02 -14.00 -0.10
CA LYS A 226 17.18 -15.42 0.30
C LYS A 226 16.49 -15.64 1.66
N PRO A 227 16.02 -16.86 2.01
CA PRO A 227 15.26 -17.10 3.24
C PRO A 227 16.16 -16.94 4.48
N GLN A 228 16.39 -15.71 4.89
CA GLN A 228 17.17 -15.39 6.07
C GLN A 228 16.64 -14.07 6.61
N LEU A 229 15.66 -14.20 7.50
CA LEU A 229 15.39 -13.33 8.65
C LEU A 229 14.14 -13.90 9.34
N GLN A 230 14.31 -15.08 9.96
CA GLN A 230 13.56 -15.36 11.18
C GLN A 230 14.00 -14.30 12.19
N VAL A 231 13.20 -13.25 12.33
CA VAL A 231 13.27 -12.43 13.54
C VAL A 231 12.82 -13.34 14.67
N SER A 232 13.80 -13.86 15.40
CA SER A 232 13.62 -14.60 16.65
C SER A 232 12.79 -13.74 17.60
N GLY A 233 11.51 -14.09 17.72
CA GLY A 233 10.62 -13.52 18.72
C GLY A 233 10.87 -14.17 20.06
N GLY A 234 11.62 -13.47 20.93
CA GLY A 234 11.48 -13.49 22.38
C GLY A 234 11.55 -14.86 23.08
N GLY A 235 12.77 -15.30 23.39
CA GLY A 235 13.05 -16.28 24.45
C GLY A 235 14.20 -15.78 25.31
N LYS A 236 13.94 -15.55 26.60
CA LYS A 236 14.94 -15.15 27.61
C LYS A 236 16.14 -16.10 27.62
N GLY A 237 17.34 -15.51 27.67
CA GLY A 237 18.52 -16.14 28.27
C GLY A 237 19.54 -16.73 27.30
N GLY A 238 20.81 -16.37 27.53
CA GLY A 238 21.96 -17.10 26.99
C GLY A 238 22.71 -16.35 25.89
N GLY A 239 23.72 -15.56 26.28
CA GLY A 239 24.69 -15.03 25.35
C GLY A 239 25.43 -16.14 24.62
N MET A 240 25.63 -16.00 23.31
CA MET A 240 26.48 -16.90 22.56
C MET A 240 27.37 -16.09 21.64
N LYS A 241 28.67 -16.08 22.01
CA LYS A 241 29.77 -15.50 21.24
C LYS A 241 29.78 -16.14 19.85
N ALA A 242 29.67 -15.32 18.81
CA ALA A 242 29.97 -15.73 17.44
C ALA A 242 31.47 -16.04 17.34
N ARG A 243 31.83 -17.32 17.47
CA ARG A 243 33.17 -17.81 17.20
C ARG A 243 33.25 -18.12 15.70
N LEU A 244 33.90 -17.24 14.94
CA LEU A 244 34.35 -17.56 13.58
C LEU A 244 35.20 -18.83 13.66
N MET A 245 34.72 -19.92 13.04
CA MET A 245 35.56 -21.07 12.74
C MET A 245 36.42 -20.72 11.52
N THR A 246 37.67 -20.33 11.78
CA THR A 246 38.72 -20.38 10.78
C THR A 246 39.25 -21.81 10.72
N GLU A 247 39.14 -22.39 9.54
CA GLU A 247 39.68 -23.68 9.12
C GLU A 247 41.21 -23.70 9.24
N ARG A 248 41.77 -24.63 10.04
CA ARG A 248 43.17 -25.08 9.92
C ARG A 248 43.37 -26.46 10.55
N ASP A 249 43.95 -27.35 9.74
CA ASP A 249 44.42 -28.74 9.88
C ASP A 249 44.46 -29.49 11.24
N PRO A 250 44.31 -30.83 11.23
CA PRO A 250 44.38 -31.68 12.42
C PRO A 250 45.82 -32.14 12.72
N GLY A 251 46.36 -31.72 13.87
CA GLY A 251 47.57 -32.29 14.48
C GLY A 251 47.21 -33.10 15.74
N PRO A 252 47.89 -34.22 16.03
CA PRO A 252 47.43 -35.21 17.01
C PRO A 252 47.66 -34.78 18.46
N ARG A 253 46.74 -35.19 19.32
CA ARG A 253 46.73 -34.98 20.77
C ARG A 253 47.86 -35.77 21.44
N VAL A 254 48.68 -35.09 22.23
CA VAL A 254 49.51 -35.73 23.26
C VAL A 254 49.04 -35.23 24.63
N ARG A 255 48.66 -36.20 25.45
CA ARG A 255 48.24 -36.10 26.84
C ARG A 255 49.50 -36.19 27.70
N GLN A 256 49.78 -35.22 28.55
CA GLN A 256 50.70 -35.45 29.67
C GLN A 256 50.36 -34.59 30.88
N GLN A 257 50.25 -35.30 31.99
CA GLN A 257 50.00 -34.90 33.36
C GLN A 257 51.32 -35.12 34.10
N HIS A 258 51.82 -34.14 34.87
CA HIS A 258 52.61 -34.33 36.11
C HIS A 258 53.16 -32.99 36.66
N ASP A 259 52.57 -32.57 37.79
CA ASP A 259 53.16 -32.38 39.13
C ASP A 259 54.51 -31.67 39.44
N TYR A 260 54.41 -30.87 40.53
CA TYR A 260 55.36 -30.45 41.59
C TYR A 260 56.54 -29.45 41.39
N ARG A 261 56.41 -28.31 42.11
CA ARG A 261 57.26 -27.77 43.22
C ARG A 261 58.11 -26.49 43.05
N HIS A 262 57.96 -25.62 44.09
CA HIS A 262 58.85 -24.57 44.66
C HIS A 262 59.18 -23.30 43.83
N GLY A 263 59.24 -22.08 44.40
CA GLY A 263 59.14 -21.66 45.80
C GLY A 263 59.27 -20.13 45.99
N ASN A 264 58.94 -19.70 47.22
CA ASN A 264 59.33 -18.52 48.01
C ASN A 264 59.55 -17.12 47.38
N GLY A 265 58.97 -16.11 48.04
CA GLY A 265 59.48 -14.73 47.98
C GLY A 265 58.63 -13.63 48.64
N PHE A 266 58.60 -13.61 49.99
CA PHE A 266 58.64 -12.44 50.90
C PHE A 266 57.67 -11.21 50.84
N ASN A 267 57.26 -10.84 52.07
CA ASN A 267 56.96 -9.50 52.64
C ASN A 267 55.65 -8.79 52.25
N ALA A 268 54.95 -8.05 53.11
CA ALA A 268 54.94 -7.84 54.56
C ALA A 268 53.71 -6.92 54.85
N ALA A 269 53.16 -7.04 56.08
CA ALA A 269 52.47 -6.04 56.93
C ALA A 269 51.70 -4.89 56.25
N SER A 270 50.44 -4.58 56.60
CA SER A 270 49.99 -4.00 57.88
C SER A 270 48.49 -3.63 57.70
N GLU A 271 47.61 -4.03 58.62
CA GLU A 271 46.89 -3.16 59.59
C GLU A 271 45.88 -2.19 58.91
N LEU A 272 44.56 -2.33 59.09
CA LEU A 272 43.66 -2.10 60.25
C LEU A 272 42.90 -0.77 60.10
N GLU A 273 41.74 -0.69 60.76
CA GLU A 273 40.75 0.42 60.87
C GLU A 273 39.72 0.47 59.73
N ASP A 274 38.43 0.11 59.90
CA ASP A 274 37.43 0.26 60.97
C ASP A 274 36.90 1.69 61.19
N GLY A 275 35.56 1.83 61.21
CA GLY A 275 34.89 2.89 61.97
C GLY A 275 34.27 4.10 61.24
N SER A 276 32.95 4.05 61.08
CA SER A 276 31.98 4.96 61.76
C SER A 276 31.44 6.26 61.12
N SER A 277 30.30 6.68 61.69
CA SER A 277 29.44 7.88 61.51
C SER A 277 28.46 7.85 60.33
N PHE A 278 27.12 7.76 60.47
CA PHE A 278 26.10 8.33 61.37
C PHE A 278 26.00 9.87 61.32
N GLY A 279 24.86 10.38 60.83
CA GLY A 279 24.54 11.80 60.77
C GLY A 279 23.14 12.06 60.23
N THR A 280 22.26 12.50 61.12
CA THR A 280 20.79 12.52 61.04
C THR A 280 20.23 13.89 60.63
N SER A 281 18.95 13.92 60.22
CA SER A 281 17.94 14.96 60.49
C SER A 281 17.81 16.22 59.61
N ALA A 282 16.64 16.36 58.96
CA ALA A 282 15.66 17.48 59.08
C ALA A 282 14.55 17.29 57.99
N THR A 283 13.29 16.92 58.29
CA THR A 283 12.15 17.79 58.73
C THR A 283 12.03 19.05 57.84
N ALA A 284 10.94 19.36 57.11
CA ALA A 284 9.54 19.42 57.53
C ALA A 284 8.56 19.67 56.34
N THR A 285 7.32 19.15 56.50
CA THR A 285 5.99 19.78 56.27
C THR A 285 5.45 20.18 54.88
N HIS A 286 4.37 19.46 54.49
CA HIS A 286 3.21 19.78 53.61
C HIS A 286 2.40 21.05 54.02
N PRO A 287 1.24 21.47 53.42
CA PRO A 287 0.40 20.91 52.32
C PRO A 287 -0.23 21.92 51.30
N MET A 288 -0.92 21.34 50.28
CA MET A 288 -2.20 21.72 49.63
C MET A 288 -2.55 23.17 49.27
N ALA A 289 -2.95 23.38 47.99
CA ALA A 289 -4.17 24.13 47.66
C ALA A 289 -4.68 23.81 46.24
N SER A 290 -5.91 23.32 46.20
CA SER A 290 -6.87 23.22 45.10
C SER A 290 -7.69 24.51 44.96
N PHE A 291 -8.10 24.88 43.73
CA PHE A 291 -9.23 25.79 43.46
C PHE A 291 -9.56 25.71 41.94
N GLU A 292 -10.58 25.00 41.47
CA GLU A 292 -12.04 25.23 41.47
C GLU A 292 -12.54 26.36 40.54
N ALA A 293 -13.54 25.98 39.72
CA ALA A 293 -14.13 26.73 38.63
C ALA A 293 -15.30 27.64 39.07
N PRO A 294 -15.72 28.63 38.26
CA PRO A 294 -17.02 29.28 38.46
C PRO A 294 -18.09 28.75 37.49
N ARG A 295 -19.23 28.38 38.07
CA ARG A 295 -20.56 28.32 37.41
C ARG A 295 -21.27 29.67 37.59
N ALA A 296 -22.07 30.06 36.60
CA ALA A 296 -23.30 30.85 36.75
C ALA A 296 -24.22 30.44 35.57
N ALA A 297 -25.36 29.77 35.82
CA ALA A 297 -26.71 30.34 35.97
C ALA A 297 -27.16 31.07 34.68
N GLY A 298 -28.23 30.73 33.95
CA GLY A 298 -29.46 30.01 34.25
C GLY A 298 -30.60 30.85 33.67
N GLN A 299 -31.34 30.35 32.68
CA GLN A 299 -32.67 30.89 32.33
C GLN A 299 -33.52 29.86 31.58
N ASP A 300 -34.72 29.67 32.12
CA ASP A 300 -35.82 28.82 31.70
C ASP A 300 -36.45 29.25 30.37
N TRP A 301 -37.07 28.31 29.64
CA TRP A 301 -38.55 28.22 29.47
C TRP A 301 -39.00 27.60 28.12
N ARG A 302 -39.57 26.40 28.29
CA ARG A 302 -40.62 25.62 27.58
C ARG A 302 -40.64 25.28 26.07
N PRO A 303 -41.23 24.09 25.76
CA PRO A 303 -41.60 23.67 24.42
C PRO A 303 -43.03 24.11 24.06
N ASP A 304 -43.29 24.37 22.77
CA ASP A 304 -44.64 24.15 22.25
C ASP A 304 -44.64 23.67 20.80
N SER A 305 -45.68 22.87 20.59
CA SER A 305 -46.12 22.07 19.48
C SER A 305 -46.71 22.85 18.29
N ARG A 306 -46.86 22.13 17.16
CA ARG A 306 -47.66 22.33 15.92
C ARG A 306 -46.71 22.15 14.71
N GLY A 307 -46.81 21.13 13.86
CA GLY A 307 -48.00 20.49 13.31
C GLY A 307 -48.27 21.06 11.91
N ARG A 308 -47.71 20.44 10.85
CA ARG A 308 -48.41 20.00 9.62
C ARG A 308 -47.47 19.49 8.51
N PRO A 309 -47.93 18.55 7.65
CA PRO A 309 -47.17 17.90 6.58
C PRO A 309 -47.52 18.41 5.16
N MET A 310 -46.83 17.83 4.16
CA MET A 310 -47.09 17.73 2.70
C MET A 310 -46.51 18.77 1.73
N ALA A 311 -45.70 18.27 0.77
CA ALA A 311 -45.91 18.24 -0.70
C ALA A 311 -44.61 17.69 -1.34
N SER A 312 -44.54 16.49 -1.94
CA SER A 312 -45.02 16.05 -3.26
C SER A 312 -44.67 16.96 -4.44
N ASN A 313 -43.95 16.36 -5.41
CA ASN A 313 -43.74 16.76 -6.81
C ASN A 313 -42.66 17.82 -7.06
N PHE A 314 -41.47 17.40 -7.50
CA PHE A 314 -40.97 17.42 -8.89
C PHE A 314 -39.67 16.61 -8.98
#